data_AF-A0A3A4XZN6-F1
#
_entry.id   AF-A0A3A4XZN6-F1
#
_cell.length_a   1.000
_cell.length_b   1.000
_cell.length_c   1.000
_cell.angle_alpha   90.00
_cell.angle_beta   90.00
_cell.angle_gamma   90.00
#
_symmetry.space_group_name_H-M   'P 1'
#
loop_
_entity.id
_entity.type
_entity.pdbx_description
1 polymer ?
#
loop_
_entity_poly.entity_id
_entity_poly.type
_entity_poly.pdbx_seq_one_letter_code
_entity_poly.pdbx_strand_id
1 'polypeptide(L)'
;MEKTVKILVIAFAVVGLGLLGYYWINQWHNRELALAREQERQIHQQRIAQMEAELQKLIEEVGPHSPALSGDTDMADVFGSQKPMTAIQATDCKKVTSQAVAFFQYLDSKAYLLSPGANARAEVVFEDLFKQLTAHPPTNVGEMDNLYTLIRNVTHFYRVLGKDRIDLVKEILQNESAVVEPAMAVMFTWMTTCNAGDGGPLDSTRLKSMYQYACFFLNTLGGRGYLLRRDSKTRMMINYYSLLLVDMANDAKLNVFGIDVRPHIDYVFYDINNQKGLMYRQRYLTNLAALKNKYQ
;
A
#
# COMPACT_ATOMS: atom_id res chain seq x y z
N MET A 1 -60.93 12.09 41.45
CA MET A 1 -59.53 11.60 41.51
C MET A 1 -59.33 10.21 40.90
N GLU A 2 -60.34 9.34 40.78
CA GLU A 2 -60.14 7.97 40.24
C GLU A 2 -59.84 7.86 38.73
N LYS A 3 -60.41 8.73 37.89
CA LYS A 3 -60.28 8.60 36.42
C LYS A 3 -58.88 8.95 35.91
N THR A 4 -58.25 9.98 36.47
CA THR A 4 -56.89 10.41 36.10
C THR A 4 -55.82 9.39 36.51
N VAL A 5 -55.99 8.73 37.67
CA VAL A 5 -55.08 7.66 38.10
C VAL A 5 -55.18 6.44 37.18
N LYS A 6 -56.38 6.04 36.75
CA LYS A 6 -56.57 4.93 35.81
C LYS A 6 -55.94 5.21 34.45
N ILE A 7 -56.05 6.44 33.93
CA ILE A 7 -55.44 6.84 32.65
C ILE A 7 -53.90 6.80 32.74
N LEU A 8 -53.30 7.28 33.83
CA LEU A 8 -51.85 7.25 34.04
C LEU A 8 -51.30 5.82 34.14
N VAL A 9 -52.01 4.92 34.82
CA VAL A 9 -51.60 3.51 34.93
C VAL A 9 -51.64 2.82 33.57
N ILE A 10 -52.66 3.07 32.76
CA ILE A 10 -52.76 2.53 31.39
C ILE A 10 -51.65 3.09 30.51
N ALA A 11 -51.36 4.38 30.59
CA ALA A 11 -50.27 4.99 29.82
C ALA A 11 -48.90 4.38 30.18
N PHE A 12 -48.62 4.19 31.46
CA PHE A 12 -47.38 3.54 31.91
C PHE A 12 -47.29 2.07 31.47
N ALA A 13 -48.41 1.34 31.49
CA ALA A 13 -48.45 -0.04 31.02
C ALA A 13 -48.15 -0.14 29.52
N VAL A 14 -48.71 0.77 28.70
CA VAL A 14 -48.46 0.80 27.25
C VAL A 14 -47.00 1.15 26.95
N VAL A 15 -46.42 2.13 27.66
CA VAL A 15 -45.00 2.50 27.50
C VAL A 15 -44.08 1.36 27.94
N GLY A 16 -44.39 0.70 29.06
CA GLY A 16 -43.62 -0.45 29.55
C GLY A 16 -43.64 -1.63 28.56
N LEU A 17 -44.81 -1.95 27.99
CA LEU A 17 -44.94 -2.98 26.96
C LEU A 17 -44.21 -2.60 25.67
N GLY A 18 -44.25 -1.34 25.26
CA GLY A 18 -43.51 -0.83 24.10
C GLY A 18 -41.99 -0.97 24.27
N LEU A 19 -41.46 -0.62 25.45
CA LEU A 19 -40.03 -0.74 25.76
C LEU A 19 -39.57 -2.19 25.83
N LEU A 20 -40.39 -3.08 26.41
CA LEU A 20 -40.11 -4.52 26.44
C LEU A 20 -40.10 -5.11 25.02
N GLY A 21 -41.09 -4.76 24.19
CA GLY A 21 -41.14 -5.18 22.79
C GLY A 21 -39.93 -4.71 21.99
N TYR A 22 -39.52 -3.45 22.15
CA TYR A 22 -38.33 -2.90 21.51
C TYR A 22 -37.04 -3.62 21.93
N TYR A 23 -36.87 -3.87 23.24
CA TYR A 23 -35.70 -4.57 23.76
C TYR A 23 -35.61 -5.99 23.22
N TRP A 24 -36.73 -6.70 23.16
CA TRP A 24 -36.79 -8.08 22.66
C TRP A 24 -36.47 -8.17 21.17
N ILE A 25 -37.03 -7.28 20.35
CA ILE A 25 -36.75 -7.21 18.90
C ILE A 25 -35.29 -6.86 18.63
N ASN A 26 -34.75 -5.86 19.33
CA ASN A 26 -33.35 -5.44 19.13
C ASN A 26 -32.36 -6.54 19.55
N GLN A 27 -32.64 -7.27 20.64
CA GLN A 27 -31.80 -8.38 21.06
C GLN A 27 -31.85 -9.55 20.06
N TRP A 28 -33.03 -9.84 19.50
CA TRP A 28 -33.20 -10.86 18.48
C TRP A 28 -32.44 -10.50 17.19
N HIS A 29 -32.58 -9.27 16.69
CA HIS A 29 -31.93 -8.82 15.46
C HIS A 29 -30.39 -8.77 15.59
N ASN A 30 -29.88 -8.34 16.75
CA ASN A 30 -28.44 -8.34 17.01
C ASN A 30 -27.84 -9.75 17.05
N ARG A 31 -28.57 -10.75 17.54
CA ARG A 31 -28.12 -12.15 17.53
C ARG A 31 -28.11 -12.72 16.11
N GLU A 32 -29.13 -12.40 15.32
CA GLU A 32 -29.23 -12.85 13.93
C GLU A 32 -28.10 -12.25 13.07
N LEU A 33 -27.81 -10.96 13.23
CA LEU A 33 -26.68 -10.28 12.58
C LEU A 33 -25.31 -10.81 13.01
N ALA A 34 -25.15 -11.20 14.28
CA ALA A 34 -23.91 -11.79 14.77
C ALA A 34 -23.68 -13.18 14.17
N LEU A 35 -24.73 -14.02 14.12
CA LEU A 35 -24.68 -15.34 13.52
C LEU A 35 -24.40 -15.27 12.01
N ALA A 36 -25.03 -14.35 11.29
CA ALA A 36 -24.76 -14.13 9.86
C ALA A 36 -23.30 -13.72 9.61
N ARG A 37 -22.75 -12.83 10.44
CA ARG A 37 -21.33 -12.42 10.36
C ARG A 37 -20.36 -13.56 10.63
N GLU A 38 -20.66 -14.42 11.61
CA GLU A 38 -19.84 -15.58 11.91
C GLU A 38 -19.90 -16.63 10.79
N GLN A 39 -21.09 -16.87 10.23
CA GLN A 39 -21.25 -17.76 9.08
C GLN A 39 -20.48 -17.26 7.85
N GLU A 40 -20.55 -15.97 7.51
CA GLU A 40 -19.76 -15.40 6.42
C GLU A 40 -18.26 -15.53 6.69
N ARG A 41 -17.80 -15.24 7.91
CA ARG A 41 -16.38 -15.42 8.30
C ARG A 41 -15.93 -16.86 8.13
N GLN A 42 -16.74 -17.83 8.56
CA GLN A 42 -16.41 -19.25 8.40
C GLN A 42 -16.39 -19.66 6.93
N ILE A 43 -17.34 -19.21 6.12
CA ILE A 43 -17.37 -19.47 4.67
C ILE A 43 -16.14 -18.86 3.99
N HIS A 44 -15.75 -17.64 4.35
CA HIS A 44 -14.56 -17.00 3.82
C HIS A 44 -13.28 -17.72 4.24
N GLN A 45 -13.16 -18.13 5.51
CA GLN A 45 -12.02 -18.90 6.00
C GLN A 45 -11.92 -20.27 5.33
N GLN A 46 -13.04 -20.97 5.15
CA GLN A 46 -13.09 -22.25 4.44
C GLN A 46 -12.69 -22.09 2.98
N ARG A 47 -13.16 -21.04 2.29
CA ARG A 47 -12.74 -20.76 0.92
C ARG A 47 -11.26 -20.42 0.81
N ILE A 48 -10.70 -19.66 1.77
CA ILE A 48 -9.26 -19.37 1.79
C ILE A 48 -8.47 -20.66 1.98
N ALA A 49 -8.83 -21.50 2.96
CA ALA A 49 -8.16 -22.77 3.20
C ALA A 49 -8.28 -23.75 2.01
N GLN A 50 -9.45 -23.79 1.36
CA GLN A 50 -9.65 -24.60 0.15
C GLN A 50 -8.79 -24.09 -1.01
N MET A 51 -8.75 -22.77 -1.23
CA MET A 51 -7.90 -22.18 -2.27
C MET A 51 -6.42 -22.39 -1.98
N GLU A 52 -5.97 -22.33 -0.72
CA GLU A 52 -4.59 -22.62 -0.33
C GLU A 52 -4.23 -24.09 -0.61
N ALA A 53 -5.13 -25.03 -0.30
CA ALA A 53 -4.92 -26.45 -0.57
C ALA A 53 -4.92 -26.76 -2.08
N GLU A 54 -5.84 -26.17 -2.85
CA GLU A 54 -5.85 -26.29 -4.32
C GLU A 54 -4.58 -25.67 -4.94
N LEU A 55 -4.10 -24.55 -4.39
CA LEU A 55 -2.89 -23.89 -4.85
C LEU A 55 -1.64 -24.70 -4.53
N GLN A 56 -1.56 -25.34 -3.36
CA GLN A 56 -0.49 -26.30 -3.03
C GLN A 56 -0.52 -27.51 -3.96
N LYS A 57 -1.70 -28.07 -4.23
CA LYS A 57 -1.86 -29.20 -5.15
C LYS A 57 -1.46 -28.83 -6.59
N LEU A 58 -1.82 -27.63 -7.05
CA LEU A 58 -1.42 -27.10 -8.35
C LEU A 58 0.10 -26.85 -8.43
N ILE A 59 0.73 -26.39 -7.33
CA ILE A 59 2.19 -26.24 -7.25
C ILE A 59 2.90 -27.60 -7.31
N GLU A 60 2.32 -28.64 -6.70
CA GLU A 60 2.85 -30.01 -6.78
C GLU A 60 2.65 -30.66 -8.15
N GLU A 61 1.47 -30.50 -8.78
CA GLU A 61 1.16 -31.08 -10.09
C GLU A 61 1.90 -30.41 -11.26
N VAL A 62 2.15 -29.11 -11.17
CA VAL A 62 2.83 -28.35 -12.24
C VAL A 62 4.36 -28.28 -12.02
N GLY A 63 4.85 -28.74 -10.85
CA GLY A 63 6.19 -28.40 -10.37
C GLY A 63 6.33 -26.89 -10.18
N PRO A 64 7.51 -26.37 -9.77
CA PRO A 64 7.73 -24.93 -9.61
C PRO A 64 7.80 -24.24 -10.98
N HIS A 65 6.69 -24.18 -11.70
CA HIS A 65 6.50 -23.20 -12.76
C HIS A 65 6.03 -21.92 -12.07
N SER A 66 6.99 -21.22 -11.46
CA SER A 66 6.98 -19.77 -11.61
C SER A 66 6.68 -19.51 -13.08
N PRO A 67 5.66 -18.73 -13.46
CA PRO A 67 5.54 -18.29 -14.84
C PRO A 67 6.91 -17.71 -15.16
N ALA A 68 7.61 -18.37 -16.08
CA ALA A 68 8.94 -17.98 -16.48
C ALA A 68 8.88 -16.49 -16.73
N LEU A 69 9.64 -15.73 -15.92
CA LEU A 69 9.81 -14.31 -16.16
C LEU A 69 10.33 -14.22 -17.59
N SER A 70 9.47 -13.78 -18.50
CA SER A 70 9.87 -13.32 -19.82
C SER A 70 10.73 -12.07 -19.58
N GLY A 71 12.03 -12.31 -19.45
CA GLY A 71 13.07 -11.37 -19.06
C GLY A 71 14.20 -12.15 -18.42
N ASP A 72 15.26 -12.36 -19.19
CA ASP A 72 16.51 -13.10 -18.89
C ASP A 72 17.36 -12.42 -17.78
N THR A 73 16.71 -11.80 -16.80
CA THR A 73 17.34 -11.03 -15.73
C THR A 73 17.40 -11.89 -14.49
N ASP A 74 18.58 -12.46 -14.20
CA ASP A 74 18.81 -13.20 -12.97
C ASP A 74 18.68 -12.26 -11.77
N MET A 75 17.78 -12.59 -10.83
CA MET A 75 17.59 -11.84 -9.59
C MET A 75 18.87 -11.78 -8.75
N ALA A 76 19.75 -12.78 -8.92
CA ALA A 76 21.06 -12.81 -8.28
C ALA A 76 21.99 -11.72 -8.82
N ASP A 77 21.88 -11.36 -10.10
CA ASP A 77 22.68 -10.28 -10.69
C ASP A 77 22.19 -8.90 -10.24
N VAL A 78 20.89 -8.78 -9.92
CA VAL A 78 20.27 -7.50 -9.55
C VAL A 78 20.38 -7.19 -8.05
N PHE A 79 20.19 -8.19 -7.20
CA PHE A 79 20.15 -8.01 -5.74
C PHE A 79 21.28 -8.76 -5.01
N GLY A 80 22.21 -9.38 -5.75
CA GLY A 80 23.24 -10.28 -5.21
C GLY A 80 22.74 -11.71 -4.98
N SER A 81 23.64 -12.65 -4.69
CA SER A 81 23.40 -14.12 -4.57
C SER A 81 22.39 -14.55 -3.49
N GLN A 82 21.71 -13.62 -2.83
CA GLN A 82 20.76 -13.88 -1.78
C GLN A 82 19.34 -13.65 -2.30
N LYS A 83 18.52 -14.71 -2.24
CA LYS A 83 17.10 -14.65 -2.62
C LYS A 83 16.42 -13.42 -1.99
N PRO A 84 15.62 -12.68 -2.76
CA PRO A 84 14.97 -11.48 -2.27
C PRO A 84 13.99 -11.82 -1.15
N MET A 85 13.85 -10.89 -0.19
CA MET A 85 13.20 -11.11 1.11
C MET A 85 11.81 -11.77 0.97
N THR A 86 11.69 -13.01 1.43
CA THR A 86 10.46 -13.82 1.27
C THR A 86 9.50 -13.79 2.45
N ALA A 87 9.82 -13.22 3.61
CA ALA A 87 8.89 -13.25 4.74
C ALA A 87 9.11 -12.16 5.80
N ILE A 88 8.07 -11.97 6.59
CA ILE A 88 7.91 -11.17 7.82
C ILE A 88 8.84 -11.73 8.91
N GLN A 89 10.16 -11.70 8.68
CA GLN A 89 11.17 -11.95 9.69
C GLN A 89 11.76 -10.61 10.15
N ALA A 90 12.40 -10.62 11.32
CA ALA A 90 13.20 -9.50 11.80
C ALA A 90 14.10 -9.01 10.66
N THR A 91 13.91 -7.75 10.28
CA THR A 91 14.57 -7.18 9.11
C THR A 91 16.06 -7.07 9.39
N ASP A 92 16.89 -7.84 8.67
CA ASP A 92 18.34 -7.69 8.71
C ASP A 92 18.73 -6.49 7.84
N CYS A 93 18.99 -5.36 8.49
CA CYS A 93 19.33 -4.13 7.80
C CYS A 93 20.67 -4.16 7.07
N LYS A 94 21.61 -5.04 7.46
CA LYS A 94 22.84 -5.23 6.68
C LYS A 94 22.52 -5.86 5.33
N LYS A 95 21.68 -6.89 5.34
CA LYS A 95 21.22 -7.56 4.11
C LYS A 95 20.37 -6.65 3.22
N VAL A 96 19.44 -5.90 3.79
CA VAL A 96 18.61 -4.96 3.01
C VAL A 96 19.47 -3.86 2.38
N THR A 97 20.44 -3.32 3.13
CA THR A 97 21.35 -2.30 2.61
C THR A 97 22.24 -2.86 1.51
N SER A 98 22.76 -4.09 1.65
CA SER A 98 23.55 -4.70 0.58
C SER A 98 22.72 -4.95 -0.69
N GLN A 99 21.44 -5.33 -0.55
CA GLN A 99 20.52 -5.49 -1.69
C GLN A 99 20.21 -4.15 -2.37
N ALA A 100 20.03 -3.07 -1.60
CA ALA A 100 19.80 -1.73 -2.16
C ALA A 100 21.05 -1.22 -2.91
N VAL A 101 22.24 -1.38 -2.33
CA VAL A 101 23.52 -1.02 -2.98
C VAL A 101 23.73 -1.83 -4.25
N ALA A 102 23.50 -3.15 -4.21
CA ALA A 102 23.60 -4.01 -5.40
C ALA A 102 22.64 -3.56 -6.51
N PHE A 103 21.41 -3.20 -6.16
CA PHE A 103 20.44 -2.68 -7.12
C PHE A 103 20.90 -1.38 -7.77
N PHE A 104 21.49 -0.44 -7.01
CA PHE A 104 22.05 0.78 -7.59
C PHE A 104 23.24 0.50 -8.51
N GLN A 105 24.14 -0.41 -8.13
CA GLN A 105 25.27 -0.83 -8.97
C GLN A 105 24.80 -1.52 -10.25
N TYR A 106 23.75 -2.32 -10.15
CA TYR A 106 23.10 -2.92 -11.31
C TYR A 106 22.56 -1.84 -12.25
N LEU A 107 21.88 -0.81 -11.74
CA LEU A 107 21.40 0.31 -12.55
C LEU A 107 22.55 1.10 -13.18
N ASP A 108 23.66 1.34 -12.46
CA ASP A 108 24.85 2.03 -12.97
C ASP A 108 25.42 1.36 -14.24
N SER A 109 25.21 0.05 -14.42
CA SER A 109 25.66 -0.71 -15.60
C SER A 109 24.77 -0.55 -16.85
N LYS A 110 23.61 0.11 -16.73
CA LYS A 110 22.59 0.15 -17.79
C LYS A 110 22.77 1.32 -18.74
N ALA A 111 22.52 1.07 -20.03
CA ALA A 111 22.74 2.03 -21.10
C ALA A 111 21.98 3.37 -20.93
N TYR A 112 20.79 3.35 -20.35
CA TYR A 112 19.99 4.57 -20.10
C TYR A 112 20.60 5.49 -19.02
N LEU A 113 21.49 4.97 -18.16
CA LEU A 113 22.28 5.77 -17.22
C LEU A 113 23.67 6.14 -17.75
N LEU A 114 24.08 5.57 -18.89
CA LEU A 114 25.37 5.83 -19.56
C LEU A 114 25.26 6.82 -20.72
N SER A 115 24.13 7.55 -20.83
CA SER A 115 23.87 8.48 -21.93
C SER A 115 24.97 9.54 -22.07
N PRO A 116 25.36 9.95 -23.29
CA PRO A 116 26.54 10.80 -23.51
C PRO A 116 26.43 12.14 -22.75
N GLY A 117 27.26 12.33 -21.75
CA GLY A 117 27.34 13.56 -20.94
C GLY A 117 26.92 13.43 -19.47
N ALA A 118 26.39 12.27 -19.05
CA ALA A 118 25.95 12.05 -17.68
C ALA A 118 26.33 10.64 -17.21
N ASN A 119 27.59 10.45 -16.76
CA ASN A 119 27.96 9.31 -15.92
C ASN A 119 27.35 9.49 -14.52
N ALA A 120 26.03 9.42 -14.42
CA ALA A 120 25.30 9.65 -13.18
C ALA A 120 25.13 8.34 -12.43
N ARG A 121 25.66 8.28 -11.20
CA ARG A 121 25.42 7.14 -10.30
C ARG A 121 23.94 7.11 -9.90
N ALA A 122 23.29 5.95 -10.04
CA ALA A 122 21.88 5.71 -9.76
C ALA A 122 21.49 6.11 -8.34
N GLU A 123 22.36 5.84 -7.36
CA GLU A 123 22.20 6.27 -5.97
C GLU A 123 22.14 7.80 -5.85
N VAL A 124 23.02 8.52 -6.54
CA VAL A 124 23.06 9.99 -6.53
C VAL A 124 21.83 10.57 -7.22
N VAL A 125 21.41 9.97 -8.34
CA VAL A 125 20.16 10.35 -9.03
C VAL A 125 18.97 10.16 -8.09
N PHE A 126 18.90 9.01 -7.41
CA PHE A 126 17.82 8.71 -6.46
C PHE A 126 17.76 9.71 -5.31
N GLU A 127 18.89 10.01 -4.67
CA GLU A 127 18.95 10.97 -3.57
C GLU A 127 18.58 12.40 -4.03
N ASP A 128 19.02 12.81 -5.21
CA ASP A 128 18.68 14.12 -5.75
C ASP A 128 17.18 14.22 -6.13
N LEU A 129 16.59 13.16 -6.70
CA LEU A 129 15.14 13.07 -6.91
C LEU A 129 14.39 13.18 -5.58
N PHE A 130 14.81 12.42 -4.57
CA PHE A 130 14.19 12.43 -3.25
C PHE A 130 14.26 13.82 -2.61
N LYS A 131 15.42 14.48 -2.68
CA LYS A 131 15.64 15.83 -2.18
C LYS A 131 14.75 16.85 -2.87
N GLN A 132 14.65 16.82 -4.20
CA GLN A 132 13.81 17.76 -4.96
C GLN A 132 12.32 17.60 -4.66
N LEU A 133 11.85 16.34 -4.58
CA LEU A 133 10.48 16.02 -4.24
C LEU A 133 10.12 16.43 -2.81
N THR A 134 11.05 16.23 -1.88
CA THR A 134 10.87 16.64 -0.48
C THR A 134 10.82 18.16 -0.33
N ALA A 135 11.64 18.90 -1.08
CA ALA A 135 11.64 20.36 -1.07
C ALA A 135 10.38 20.97 -1.71
N HIS A 136 9.68 20.23 -2.57
CA HIS A 136 8.52 20.71 -3.30
C HIS A 136 7.36 19.71 -3.20
N PRO A 137 6.65 19.66 -2.07
CA PRO A 137 5.58 18.69 -1.88
C PRO A 137 4.33 19.02 -2.70
N PRO A 138 3.50 18.01 -3.03
CA PRO A 138 2.22 18.20 -3.72
C PRO A 138 1.16 18.83 -2.81
N THR A 139 0.05 19.28 -3.40
CA THR A 139 -1.09 19.84 -2.64
C THR A 139 -2.06 18.71 -2.27
N ASN A 140 -2.14 18.34 -0.99
CA ASN A 140 -2.97 17.20 -0.55
C ASN A 140 -4.40 17.57 -0.13
N VAL A 141 -4.65 18.84 0.20
CA VAL A 141 -5.96 19.34 0.64
C VAL A 141 -6.33 20.52 -0.25
N GLY A 142 -7.62 20.63 -0.62
CA GLY A 142 -8.10 21.74 -1.43
C GLY A 142 -7.62 21.70 -2.88
N GLU A 143 -7.26 20.53 -3.41
CA GLU A 143 -6.87 20.39 -4.83
C GLU A 143 -7.98 20.87 -5.77
N MET A 144 -9.24 20.63 -5.39
CA MET A 144 -10.44 20.97 -6.15
C MET A 144 -10.94 22.39 -5.91
N ASP A 145 -10.30 23.16 -5.03
CA ASP A 145 -10.78 24.51 -4.67
C ASP A 145 -10.68 25.47 -5.86
N ASN A 146 -9.69 25.27 -6.73
CA ASN A 146 -9.57 26.02 -7.98
C ASN A 146 -8.78 25.25 -9.05
N LEU A 147 -9.03 25.61 -10.31
CA LEU A 147 -8.42 24.98 -11.48
C LEU A 147 -6.88 25.09 -11.47
N TYR A 148 -6.33 26.17 -10.93
CA TYR A 148 -4.88 26.36 -10.88
C TYR A 148 -4.20 25.33 -9.96
N THR A 149 -4.73 25.08 -8.77
CA THR A 149 -4.23 24.05 -7.85
C THR A 149 -4.32 22.66 -8.46
N LEU A 150 -5.45 22.34 -9.11
CA LEU A 150 -5.64 21.08 -9.82
C LEU A 150 -4.57 20.89 -10.91
N ILE A 151 -4.40 21.86 -11.81
CA ILE A 151 -3.40 21.79 -12.88
C ILE A 151 -2.00 21.62 -12.27
N ARG A 152 -1.68 22.37 -11.21
CA ARG A 152 -0.38 22.29 -10.52
C ARG A 152 -0.08 20.88 -9.99
N ASN A 153 -1.08 20.20 -9.44
CA ASN A 153 -0.96 18.81 -8.99
C ASN A 153 -0.84 17.82 -10.14
N VAL A 154 -1.64 17.99 -11.21
CA VAL A 154 -1.61 17.13 -12.41
C VAL A 154 -0.26 17.22 -13.14
N THR A 155 0.41 18.36 -13.06
CA THR A 155 1.74 18.57 -13.64
C THR A 155 2.88 18.49 -12.62
N HIS A 156 2.60 18.05 -11.38
CA HIS A 156 3.52 18.15 -10.24
C HIS A 156 4.91 17.62 -10.53
N PHE A 157 5.02 16.36 -10.96
CA PHE A 157 6.32 15.74 -11.20
C PHE A 157 7.09 16.45 -12.32
N TYR A 158 6.41 16.89 -13.38
CA TYR A 158 7.09 17.56 -14.51
C TYR A 158 7.63 18.92 -14.09
N ARG A 159 6.87 19.64 -13.27
CA ARG A 159 7.29 20.94 -12.73
C ARG A 159 8.46 20.82 -11.75
N VAL A 160 8.48 19.76 -10.94
CA VAL A 160 9.51 19.58 -9.90
C VAL A 160 10.78 18.94 -10.45
N LEU A 161 10.65 17.91 -11.28
CA LEU A 161 11.78 17.11 -11.77
C LEU A 161 12.24 17.50 -13.18
N GLY A 162 11.41 18.20 -13.94
CA GLY A 162 11.68 18.48 -15.35
C GLY A 162 11.52 17.24 -16.24
N LYS A 163 11.79 17.43 -17.53
CA LYS A 163 11.59 16.41 -18.56
C LYS A 163 12.60 15.27 -18.45
N ASP A 164 13.89 15.60 -18.44
CA ASP A 164 14.97 14.60 -18.56
C ASP A 164 14.93 13.56 -17.44
N ARG A 165 14.66 14.00 -16.21
CA ARG A 165 14.52 13.11 -15.04
C ARG A 165 13.28 12.24 -15.11
N ILE A 166 12.18 12.79 -15.60
CA ILE A 166 10.95 12.00 -15.79
C ILE A 166 11.18 10.94 -16.86
N ASP A 167 11.85 11.28 -17.95
CA ASP A 167 12.11 10.35 -19.04
C ASP A 167 13.08 9.25 -18.57
N LEU A 168 14.11 9.56 -17.79
CA LEU A 168 14.96 8.56 -17.12
C LEU A 168 14.16 7.62 -16.20
N VAL A 169 13.28 8.17 -15.34
CA VAL A 169 12.45 7.34 -14.45
C VAL A 169 11.50 6.44 -15.25
N LYS A 170 10.94 6.93 -16.36
CA LYS A 170 10.12 6.10 -17.25
C LYS A 170 10.94 4.99 -17.89
N GLU A 171 12.14 5.29 -18.39
CA GLU A 171 13.03 4.30 -19.00
C GLU A 171 13.39 3.21 -18.00
N ILE A 172 13.72 3.55 -16.75
CA ILE A 172 13.98 2.57 -15.68
C ILE A 172 12.74 1.69 -15.47
N LEU A 173 11.56 2.29 -15.29
CA LEU A 173 10.32 1.52 -15.03
C LEU A 173 9.93 0.61 -16.20
N GLN A 174 10.21 1.03 -17.44
CA GLN A 174 9.90 0.25 -18.64
C GLN A 174 10.87 -0.91 -18.84
N ASN A 175 12.17 -0.65 -18.71
CA ASN A 175 13.21 -1.66 -18.97
C ASN A 175 13.36 -2.64 -17.79
N GLU A 176 13.08 -2.21 -16.56
CA GLU A 176 13.28 -3.01 -15.34
C GLU A 176 11.96 -3.57 -14.77
N SER A 177 10.95 -3.76 -15.63
CA SER A 177 9.60 -4.22 -15.23
C SER A 177 9.57 -5.61 -14.57
N ALA A 178 10.58 -6.45 -14.84
CA ALA A 178 10.78 -7.75 -14.22
C ALA A 178 11.18 -7.62 -12.74
N VAL A 179 11.98 -6.61 -12.40
CA VAL A 179 12.59 -6.43 -11.07
C VAL A 179 11.98 -5.28 -10.27
N VAL A 180 11.03 -4.52 -10.84
CA VAL A 180 10.42 -3.37 -10.17
C VAL A 180 9.73 -3.73 -8.85
N GLU A 181 9.06 -4.87 -8.77
CA GLU A 181 8.40 -5.34 -7.55
C GLU A 181 9.41 -5.64 -6.42
N PRO A 182 10.42 -6.50 -6.62
CA PRO A 182 11.46 -6.70 -5.61
C PRO A 182 12.25 -5.44 -5.29
N ALA A 183 12.54 -4.60 -6.28
CA ALA A 183 13.23 -3.33 -6.06
C ALA A 183 12.41 -2.41 -5.14
N MET A 184 11.11 -2.24 -5.40
CA MET A 184 10.24 -1.43 -4.53
C MET A 184 10.18 -1.99 -3.10
N ALA A 185 10.17 -3.31 -2.92
CA ALA A 185 10.19 -3.93 -1.60
C ALA A 185 11.49 -3.63 -0.84
N VAL A 186 12.65 -3.86 -1.47
CA VAL A 186 13.97 -3.59 -0.88
C VAL A 186 14.09 -2.09 -0.55
N MET A 187 13.78 -1.22 -1.51
CA MET A 187 13.89 0.23 -1.35
C MET A 187 12.96 0.74 -0.26
N PHE A 188 11.73 0.24 -0.18
CA PHE A 188 10.79 0.62 0.89
C PHE A 188 11.33 0.25 2.28
N THR A 189 11.78 -0.99 2.47
CA THR A 189 12.33 -1.45 3.75
C THR A 189 13.63 -0.72 4.09
N TRP A 190 14.49 -0.48 3.10
CA TRP A 190 15.74 0.26 3.26
C TRP A 190 15.50 1.69 3.74
N MET A 191 14.51 2.38 3.14
CA MET A 191 14.17 3.76 3.52
C MET A 191 13.43 3.87 4.84
N THR A 192 12.54 2.92 5.17
CA THR A 192 11.62 3.06 6.31
C THR A 192 12.09 2.35 7.56
N THR A 193 12.61 1.13 7.45
CA THR A 193 13.01 0.31 8.60
C THR A 193 14.51 0.41 8.88
N CYS A 194 15.32 0.44 7.83
CA CYS A 194 16.78 0.43 7.97
C CYS A 194 17.41 1.82 7.93
N ASN A 195 16.60 2.86 7.67
CA ASN A 195 17.02 4.26 7.63
C ASN A 195 18.34 4.47 6.86
N ALA A 196 18.43 3.92 5.64
CA ALA A 196 19.62 3.99 4.79
C ALA A 196 20.90 3.30 5.33
N GLY A 197 20.80 2.43 6.34
CA GLY A 197 21.89 1.53 6.76
C GLY A 197 22.23 1.58 8.25
N ASP A 198 21.84 2.65 8.94
CA ASP A 198 22.18 2.85 10.35
C ASP A 198 21.30 2.03 11.30
N GLY A 199 20.12 1.61 10.82
CA GLY A 199 19.08 1.03 11.66
C GLY A 199 18.54 2.04 12.70
N GLY A 200 17.33 1.80 13.19
CA GLY A 200 16.71 2.66 14.20
C GLY A 200 15.42 3.33 13.72
N PRO A 201 14.80 4.16 14.56
CA PRO A 201 13.53 4.77 14.26
C PRO A 201 13.65 5.69 13.04
N LEU A 202 12.71 5.57 12.11
CA LEU A 202 12.62 6.43 10.93
C LEU A 202 12.57 7.90 11.36
N ASP A 203 13.41 8.73 10.75
CA ASP A 203 13.35 10.17 10.97
C ASP A 203 11.94 10.70 10.65
N SER A 204 11.36 11.43 11.62
CA SER A 204 10.03 12.01 11.52
C SER A 204 9.88 12.96 10.32
N THR A 205 10.95 13.67 9.94
CA THR A 205 10.93 14.59 8.79
C THR A 205 10.85 13.81 7.48
N ARG A 206 11.66 12.75 7.36
CA ARG A 206 11.61 11.82 6.24
C ARG A 206 10.24 11.15 6.13
N LEU A 207 9.70 10.64 7.23
CA LEU A 207 8.36 10.04 7.26
C LEU A 207 7.28 11.03 6.82
N LYS A 208 7.32 12.27 7.31
CA LYS A 208 6.37 13.33 6.91
C LYS A 208 6.40 13.60 5.40
N SER A 209 7.59 13.61 4.81
CA SER A 209 7.78 13.83 3.38
C SER A 209 7.22 12.67 2.56
N MET A 210 7.53 11.42 2.95
CA MET A 210 6.98 10.23 2.30
C MET A 210 5.46 10.13 2.46
N TYR A 211 4.93 10.47 3.64
CA TYR A 211 3.50 10.54 3.93
C TYR A 211 2.77 11.53 3.01
N GLN A 212 3.36 12.70 2.72
CA GLN A 212 2.76 13.67 1.79
C GLN A 212 2.58 13.08 0.38
N TYR A 213 3.54 12.30 -0.11
CA TYR A 213 3.43 11.63 -1.41
C TYR A 213 2.47 10.43 -1.36
N ALA A 214 2.41 9.71 -0.25
CA ALA A 214 1.41 8.66 -0.06
C ALA A 214 -0.02 9.22 -0.13
N CYS A 215 -0.29 10.35 0.54
CA CYS A 215 -1.58 11.03 0.47
C CYS A 215 -1.89 11.52 -0.95
N PHE A 216 -0.88 12.05 -1.65
CA PHE A 216 -1.02 12.49 -3.03
C PHE A 216 -1.51 11.36 -3.92
N PHE A 217 -0.85 10.20 -3.87
CA PHE A 217 -1.22 9.05 -4.70
C PHE A 217 -2.58 8.46 -4.34
N LEU A 218 -2.92 8.37 -3.05
CA LEU A 218 -4.16 7.74 -2.60
C LEU A 218 -5.39 8.63 -2.80
N ASN A 219 -5.28 9.94 -2.58
CA ASN A 219 -6.44 10.81 -2.39
C ASN A 219 -6.59 11.95 -3.41
N THR A 220 -5.52 12.35 -4.12
CA THR A 220 -5.61 13.48 -5.07
C THR A 220 -5.92 12.99 -6.49
N LEU A 221 -6.63 13.81 -7.28
CA LEU A 221 -6.86 13.57 -8.70
C LEU A 221 -5.55 13.58 -9.49
N GLY A 222 -4.62 14.48 -9.17
CA GLY A 222 -3.30 14.52 -9.79
C GLY A 222 -2.55 13.20 -9.59
N GLY A 223 -2.42 12.75 -8.34
CA GLY A 223 -1.70 11.52 -7.99
C GLY A 223 -2.34 10.27 -8.57
N ARG A 224 -3.66 10.10 -8.43
CA ARG A 224 -4.39 8.98 -9.04
C ARG A 224 -4.28 9.00 -10.56
N GLY A 225 -4.37 10.17 -11.18
CA GLY A 225 -4.18 10.36 -12.62
C GLY A 225 -2.77 10.00 -13.11
N TYR A 226 -1.73 10.19 -12.31
CA TYR A 226 -0.39 9.66 -12.62
C TYR A 226 -0.37 8.14 -12.60
N LEU A 227 -0.96 7.51 -11.58
CA LEU A 227 -0.96 6.06 -11.45
C LEU A 227 -1.77 5.36 -12.54
N LEU A 228 -2.88 5.96 -12.99
CA LEU A 228 -3.70 5.41 -14.08
C LEU A 228 -2.96 5.34 -15.44
N ARG A 229 -1.84 6.08 -15.59
CA ARG A 229 -0.97 6.05 -16.78
C ARG A 229 0.23 5.12 -16.61
N ARG A 230 0.21 4.25 -15.62
CA ARG A 230 1.24 3.22 -15.36
C ARG A 230 0.64 1.84 -15.52
N ASP A 231 1.49 0.85 -15.75
CA ASP A 231 1.09 -0.55 -15.77
C ASP A 231 0.49 -0.96 -14.42
N SER A 232 -0.30 -2.03 -14.42
CA SER A 232 -1.04 -2.47 -13.24
C SER A 232 -0.12 -2.83 -12.08
N LYS A 233 1.05 -3.43 -12.34
CA LYS A 233 2.02 -3.84 -11.31
C LYS A 233 2.57 -2.61 -10.59
N THR A 234 3.11 -1.63 -11.31
CA THR A 234 3.64 -0.40 -10.71
C THR A 234 2.58 0.38 -9.97
N ARG A 235 1.38 0.56 -10.57
CA ARG A 235 0.25 1.25 -9.91
C ARG A 235 -0.11 0.60 -8.57
N MET A 236 -0.21 -0.72 -8.55
CA MET A 236 -0.63 -1.47 -7.38
C MET A 236 0.44 -1.47 -6.28
N MET A 237 1.72 -1.58 -6.63
CA MET A 237 2.82 -1.46 -5.67
C MET A 237 2.88 -0.06 -5.05
N ILE A 238 2.71 1.01 -5.84
CA ILE A 238 2.68 2.37 -5.30
C ILE A 238 1.52 2.55 -4.34
N ASN A 239 0.31 2.06 -4.67
CA ASN A 239 -0.83 2.11 -3.76
C ASN A 239 -0.57 1.32 -2.46
N TYR A 240 -0.03 0.11 -2.57
CA TYR A 240 0.31 -0.72 -1.40
C TYR A 240 1.31 -0.03 -0.47
N TYR A 241 2.43 0.46 -0.98
CA TYR A 241 3.43 1.14 -0.15
C TYR A 241 2.97 2.51 0.36
N SER A 242 2.12 3.22 -0.41
CA SER A 242 1.48 4.46 0.08
C SER A 242 0.60 4.17 1.29
N LEU A 243 -0.16 3.07 1.25
CA LEU A 243 -1.00 2.65 2.36
C LEU A 243 -0.17 2.34 3.61
N LEU A 244 0.95 1.62 3.46
CA LEU A 244 1.87 1.37 4.58
C LEU A 244 2.43 2.67 5.17
N LEU A 245 2.76 3.67 4.34
CA LEU A 245 3.24 4.95 4.84
C LEU A 245 2.18 5.73 5.62
N VAL A 246 0.92 5.67 5.19
CA VAL A 246 -0.17 6.30 5.95
C VAL A 246 -0.38 5.56 7.28
N ASP A 247 -0.29 4.23 7.29
CA ASP A 247 -0.34 3.44 8.53
C ASP A 247 0.79 3.81 9.51
N MET A 248 2.02 3.89 9.01
CA MET A 248 3.17 4.37 9.81
C MET A 248 2.96 5.79 10.33
N ALA A 249 2.39 6.68 9.51
CA ALA A 249 2.07 8.04 9.92
C ALA A 249 0.92 8.08 10.96
N ASN A 250 -0.04 7.17 10.91
CA ASN A 250 -1.07 7.04 11.94
C ASN A 250 -0.46 6.66 13.28
N ASP A 251 0.41 5.65 13.31
CA ASP A 251 1.10 5.20 14.52
C ASP A 251 1.99 6.31 15.11
N ALA A 252 2.65 7.08 14.25
CA ALA A 252 3.44 8.25 14.63
C ALA A 252 2.62 9.51 14.95
N LYS A 253 1.28 9.47 14.83
CA LYS A 253 0.37 10.63 14.99
C LYS A 253 0.69 11.80 14.04
N LEU A 254 1.17 11.49 12.84
CA LEU A 254 1.54 12.42 11.78
C LEU A 254 0.53 12.48 10.62
N ASN A 255 -0.62 11.77 10.71
CA ASN A 255 -1.68 11.83 9.71
C ASN A 255 -2.49 13.15 9.78
N VAL A 256 -1.83 14.25 9.46
CA VAL A 256 -2.39 15.62 9.55
C VAL A 256 -3.52 15.88 8.54
N PHE A 257 -3.58 15.13 7.45
CA PHE A 257 -4.63 15.25 6.44
C PHE A 257 -5.85 14.37 6.73
N GLY A 258 -5.82 13.57 7.79
CA GLY A 258 -6.95 12.72 8.20
C GLY A 258 -7.34 11.67 7.15
N ILE A 259 -6.36 11.12 6.42
CA ILE A 259 -6.63 10.08 5.41
C ILE A 259 -7.14 8.82 6.10
N ASP A 260 -8.35 8.39 5.76
CA ASP A 260 -8.91 7.11 6.17
C ASP A 260 -8.36 5.99 5.28
N VAL A 261 -7.56 5.10 5.86
CA VAL A 261 -6.93 3.99 5.13
C VAL A 261 -7.88 2.85 4.80
N ARG A 262 -9.00 2.71 5.51
CA ARG A 262 -9.93 1.56 5.38
C ARG A 262 -10.43 1.32 3.95
N PRO A 263 -10.97 2.32 3.23
CA PRO A 263 -11.40 2.11 1.84
C PRO A 263 -10.23 1.75 0.92
N HIS A 264 -9.04 2.27 1.19
CA HIS A 264 -7.84 1.95 0.42
C HIS A 264 -7.34 0.52 0.69
N ILE A 265 -7.48 0.01 1.92
CA ILE A 265 -7.14 -1.39 2.26
C ILE A 265 -7.96 -2.34 1.39
N ASP A 266 -9.28 -2.15 1.35
CA ASP A 266 -10.18 -3.02 0.58
C ASP A 266 -9.89 -2.94 -0.92
N TYR A 267 -9.67 -1.73 -1.45
CA TYR A 267 -9.34 -1.53 -2.85
C TYR A 267 -8.02 -2.23 -3.24
N VAL A 268 -6.94 -2.01 -2.46
CA VAL A 268 -5.63 -2.61 -2.76
C VAL A 268 -5.67 -4.13 -2.55
N PHE A 269 -6.39 -4.62 -1.55
CA PHE A 269 -6.60 -6.05 -1.33
C PHE A 269 -7.26 -6.70 -2.55
N TYR A 270 -8.34 -6.09 -3.07
CA TYR A 270 -9.01 -6.57 -4.26
C TYR A 270 -8.09 -6.57 -5.49
N ASP A 271 -7.38 -5.46 -5.74
CA ASP A 271 -6.45 -5.34 -6.88
C ASP A 271 -5.35 -6.42 -6.81
N ILE A 272 -4.68 -6.58 -5.65
CA ILE A 272 -3.60 -7.58 -5.47
C ILE A 272 -4.13 -9.01 -5.54
N ASN A 273 -5.31 -9.26 -5.00
CA ASN A 273 -5.91 -10.58 -5.02
C ASN A 273 -6.24 -11.02 -6.46
N ASN A 274 -6.66 -10.09 -7.33
CA ASN A 274 -7.03 -10.42 -8.71
C ASN A 274 -5.86 -10.38 -9.70
N GLN A 275 -4.70 -9.84 -9.31
CA GLN A 275 -3.53 -9.76 -10.18
C GLN A 275 -2.74 -11.08 -10.20
N LYS A 276 -2.40 -11.56 -11.40
CA LYS A 276 -1.45 -12.65 -11.62
C LYS A 276 -0.02 -12.09 -11.82
N GLY A 277 0.99 -12.87 -11.45
CA GLY A 277 2.39 -12.55 -11.74
C GLY A 277 3.07 -11.57 -10.77
N LEU A 278 2.54 -11.43 -9.55
CA LEU A 278 3.27 -10.80 -8.44
C LEU A 278 4.09 -11.85 -7.70
N MET A 279 5.37 -11.57 -7.47
CA MET A 279 6.29 -12.45 -6.74
C MET A 279 5.93 -12.58 -5.27
N TYR A 280 5.49 -11.49 -4.63
CA TYR A 280 5.21 -11.43 -3.19
C TYR A 280 3.73 -11.30 -2.87
N ARG A 281 2.86 -11.78 -3.77
CA ARG A 281 1.39 -11.67 -3.64
C ARG A 281 0.90 -12.07 -2.24
N GLN A 282 1.29 -13.25 -1.77
CA GLN A 282 0.84 -13.77 -0.47
C GLN A 282 1.28 -12.86 0.68
N ARG A 283 2.53 -12.38 0.66
CA ARG A 283 3.04 -11.44 1.67
C ARG A 283 2.21 -10.17 1.73
N TYR A 284 1.86 -9.60 0.57
CA TYR A 284 1.04 -8.40 0.50
C TYR A 284 -0.38 -8.63 1.04
N LEU A 285 -1.02 -9.73 0.67
CA LEU A 285 -2.37 -10.07 1.15
C LEU A 285 -2.39 -10.32 2.66
N THR A 286 -1.41 -11.03 3.20
CA THR A 286 -1.28 -11.25 4.65
C THR A 286 -1.14 -9.92 5.40
N ASN A 287 -0.28 -9.02 4.91
CA ASN A 287 -0.10 -7.70 5.54
C ASN A 287 -1.37 -6.85 5.46
N LEU A 288 -2.06 -6.84 4.32
CA LEU A 288 -3.32 -6.11 4.16
C LEU A 288 -4.43 -6.67 5.05
N ALA A 289 -4.49 -7.99 5.23
CA ALA A 289 -5.42 -8.61 6.18
C ALA A 289 -5.13 -8.20 7.62
N ALA A 290 -3.85 -8.15 8.02
CA ALA A 290 -3.44 -7.67 9.33
C ALA A 290 -3.82 -6.18 9.54
N LEU A 291 -3.58 -5.33 8.53
CA LEU A 291 -4.00 -3.93 8.56
C LEU A 291 -5.52 -3.79 8.63
N LYS A 292 -6.27 -4.58 7.85
CA LYS A 292 -7.72 -4.58 7.92
C LYS A 292 -8.22 -4.89 9.33
N ASN A 293 -7.59 -5.84 10.03
CA ASN A 293 -7.94 -6.16 11.42
C ASN A 293 -7.54 -5.04 12.40
N LYS A 294 -6.43 -4.33 12.16
CA LYS A 294 -5.99 -3.18 12.98
C LYS A 294 -7.00 -2.03 12.98
N TYR A 295 -7.71 -1.82 11.86
CA TYR A 295 -8.64 -0.71 11.66
C TYR A 295 -10.13 -1.10 11.71
N GLN A 296 -10.45 -2.33 12.13
CA GLN A 296 -11.82 -2.78 12.44
C GLN A 296 -12.28 -2.25 13.80
#